data_AF-A0A5U7LYV2-F1
#
_entry.id   AF-A0A5U7LYV2-F1
#
_cell.length_a   1.000
_cell.length_b   1.000
_cell.length_c   1.000
_cell.angle_alpha   90.00
_cell.angle_beta   90.00
_cell.angle_gamma   90.00
#
_symmetry.space_group_name_H-M   'P 1'
#
loop_
_entity.id
_entity.type
_entity.pdbx_description
1 polymer ?
#
loop_
_entity_poly.entity_id
_entity_poly.type
_entity_poly.pdbx_seq_one_letter_code
_entity_poly.pdbx_strand_id
1 'polypeptide(L)'
;MNQLEEIIQILSSGNEGVTNALLKTKILLFSIGKKELAAWVNYEINGYPDNAQLPDYRIVSTRILADLNNGVRHYNAFPLPIGYLEDDDYEDATQSEVRLSISQVENLVLNAGDNHTLQQPIPLDIAYLKYCKSIERGYEMTRCYKEIALHNFVSILTQVRSRLLDFTLELSDHVDEIPGEKSMMEKLKNIDTASLFHNSIFGDNTVINFGNENNISVTNNISKNDLESLKKYLTEQGFSQDDVRDLEIAITSDGPIAPRNGNYGQSVSNWLANVVGKAAHGAMGIGIAVVTEVATLALKKYYGLE
;
A
#
# COMPACT_ATOMS: atom_id res chain seq x y z
N MET A 1 -24.23 -17.94 -15.62
CA MET A 1 -23.53 -16.74 -15.12
C MET A 1 -22.30 -17.21 -14.41
N ASN A 2 -21.15 -16.76 -14.89
CA ASN A 2 -19.86 -17.18 -14.38
C ASN A 2 -19.54 -16.50 -13.04
N GLN A 3 -18.79 -17.14 -12.14
CA GLN A 3 -18.50 -16.55 -10.82
C GLN A 3 -17.72 -15.22 -10.93
N LEU A 4 -16.84 -15.09 -11.94
CA LEU A 4 -16.11 -13.86 -12.23
C LEU A 4 -17.04 -12.75 -12.77
N GLU A 5 -17.91 -13.09 -13.73
CA GLU A 5 -18.88 -12.14 -14.30
C GLU A 5 -19.80 -11.55 -13.21
N GLU A 6 -20.21 -12.37 -12.24
CA GLU A 6 -21.04 -11.92 -11.12
C GLU A 6 -20.27 -10.94 -10.21
N ILE A 7 -18.98 -11.19 -9.96
CA ILE A 7 -18.12 -10.27 -9.18
C ILE A 7 -17.94 -8.95 -9.93
N ILE A 8 -17.63 -8.99 -11.24
CA ILE A 8 -17.47 -7.80 -12.08
C ILE A 8 -18.76 -6.97 -12.10
N GLN A 9 -19.92 -7.62 -12.22
CA GLN A 9 -21.20 -6.94 -12.24
C GLN A 9 -21.48 -6.21 -10.92
N ILE A 10 -21.18 -6.84 -9.78
CA ILE A 10 -21.33 -6.20 -8.45
C ILE A 10 -20.38 -5.00 -8.34
N LEU A 11 -19.10 -5.18 -8.67
CA LEU A 11 -18.09 -4.12 -8.57
C LEU A 11 -18.38 -2.94 -9.52
N SER A 12 -19.03 -3.19 -10.64
CA SER A 12 -19.41 -2.17 -11.63
C SER A 12 -20.63 -1.33 -11.22
N SER A 13 -21.43 -1.81 -10.27
CA SER A 13 -22.73 -1.19 -9.92
C SER A 13 -22.63 -0.03 -8.92
N GLY A 14 -21.49 0.15 -8.24
CA GLY A 14 -21.28 1.23 -7.28
C GLY A 14 -20.37 0.84 -6.11
N ASN A 15 -20.37 1.65 -5.05
CA ASN A 15 -19.68 1.33 -3.79
C ASN A 15 -20.53 0.45 -2.86
N GLU A 16 -21.82 0.31 -3.15
CA GLU A 16 -22.76 -0.49 -2.38
C GLU A 16 -22.66 -1.95 -2.83
N GLY A 17 -21.82 -2.74 -2.15
CA GLY A 17 -21.65 -4.16 -2.49
C GLY A 17 -20.22 -4.66 -2.53
N VAL A 18 -19.24 -3.83 -2.12
CA VAL A 18 -17.83 -4.25 -2.00
C VAL A 18 -17.72 -5.40 -1.00
N THR A 19 -18.48 -5.38 0.10
CA THR A 19 -18.56 -6.52 1.03
C THR A 19 -18.99 -7.82 0.34
N ASN A 20 -20.03 -7.76 -0.50
CA ASN A 20 -20.56 -8.93 -1.20
C ASN A 20 -19.56 -9.45 -2.25
N ALA A 21 -18.90 -8.54 -2.98
CA ALA A 21 -17.86 -8.88 -3.93
C ALA A 21 -16.66 -9.57 -3.23
N LEU A 22 -16.23 -9.08 -2.06
CA LEU A 22 -15.18 -9.70 -1.26
C LEU A 22 -15.55 -11.11 -0.79
N LEU A 23 -16.78 -11.31 -0.31
CA LEU A 23 -17.26 -12.62 0.10
C LEU A 23 -17.27 -13.63 -1.06
N LYS A 24 -17.73 -13.20 -2.24
CA LYS A 24 -17.69 -14.05 -3.45
C LYS A 24 -16.26 -14.34 -3.91
N THR A 25 -15.38 -13.34 -3.86
CA THR A 25 -13.95 -13.49 -4.16
C THR A 25 -13.30 -14.49 -3.20
N LYS A 26 -13.63 -14.46 -1.90
CA LYS A 26 -13.17 -15.45 -0.92
C LYS A 26 -13.60 -16.88 -1.28
N ILE A 27 -14.86 -17.06 -1.70
CA ILE A 27 -15.37 -18.37 -2.15
C ILE A 27 -14.60 -18.85 -3.38
N LEU A 28 -14.35 -17.96 -4.35
CA LEU A 28 -13.57 -18.27 -5.55
C LEU A 28 -12.13 -18.68 -5.21
N LEU A 29 -11.42 -17.90 -4.39
CA LEU A 29 -10.04 -18.21 -3.99
C LEU A 29 -9.94 -19.57 -3.27
N PHE A 30 -10.94 -19.90 -2.45
CA PHE A 30 -11.01 -21.20 -1.79
C PHE A 30 -11.28 -22.34 -2.76
N SER A 31 -12.14 -22.13 -3.77
CA SER A 31 -12.50 -23.15 -4.75
C SER A 31 -11.34 -23.50 -5.69
N ILE A 32 -10.49 -22.52 -6.03
CA ILE A 32 -9.27 -22.73 -6.85
C ILE A 32 -8.06 -23.21 -6.04
N GLY A 33 -8.18 -23.31 -4.71
CA GLY A 33 -7.13 -23.83 -3.83
C GLY A 33 -6.04 -22.81 -3.44
N LYS A 34 -6.22 -21.52 -3.75
CA LYS A 34 -5.25 -20.45 -3.48
C LYS A 34 -5.56 -19.76 -2.14
N LYS A 35 -5.49 -20.53 -1.05
CA LYS A 35 -5.88 -20.07 0.31
C LYS A 35 -5.01 -18.94 0.85
N GLU A 36 -3.76 -18.85 0.40
CA GLU A 36 -2.78 -17.84 0.83
C GLU A 36 -3.21 -16.43 0.42
N LEU A 37 -3.92 -16.29 -0.70
CA LEU A 37 -4.48 -15.02 -1.20
C LEU A 37 -5.69 -14.55 -0.39
N ALA A 38 -6.23 -15.41 0.50
CA ALA A 38 -7.33 -15.04 1.36
C ALA A 38 -6.90 -14.16 2.54
N ALA A 39 -5.61 -13.98 2.83
CA ALA A 39 -5.17 -13.19 3.99
C ALA A 39 -5.67 -11.74 3.90
N TRP A 40 -5.38 -11.05 2.79
CA TRP A 40 -5.88 -9.69 2.54
C TRP A 40 -7.41 -9.64 2.53
N VAL A 41 -8.06 -10.55 1.78
CA VAL A 41 -9.54 -10.62 1.73
C VAL A 41 -10.14 -10.84 3.12
N ASN A 42 -9.49 -11.64 3.98
CA ASN A 42 -9.91 -11.87 5.34
C ASN A 42 -9.74 -10.63 6.21
N TYR A 43 -8.67 -9.86 6.06
CA TYR A 43 -8.49 -8.60 6.77
C TYR A 43 -9.52 -7.55 6.32
N GLU A 44 -9.80 -7.46 5.02
CA GLU A 44 -10.84 -6.57 4.51
C GLU A 44 -12.24 -6.93 5.05
N ILE A 45 -12.57 -8.23 5.13
CA ILE A 45 -13.88 -8.70 5.63
C ILE A 45 -14.00 -8.59 7.15
N ASN A 46 -12.96 -8.93 7.92
CA ASN A 46 -13.06 -9.03 9.38
C ASN A 46 -12.53 -7.77 10.10
N GLY A 47 -11.84 -6.88 9.40
CA GLY A 47 -11.02 -5.84 9.99
C GLY A 47 -9.58 -6.30 10.23
N TYR A 48 -8.70 -5.32 10.41
CA TYR A 48 -7.27 -5.53 10.61
C TYR A 48 -6.97 -5.63 12.11
N PRO A 49 -6.29 -6.69 12.59
CA PRO A 49 -5.86 -6.76 13.98
C PRO A 49 -4.76 -5.73 14.27
N ASP A 50 -4.56 -5.39 15.54
CA ASP A 50 -3.62 -4.32 15.95
C ASP A 50 -2.17 -4.55 15.48
N ASN A 51 -1.77 -5.82 15.37
CA ASN A 51 -0.42 -6.22 14.95
C ASN A 51 -0.27 -6.43 13.43
N ALA A 52 -1.35 -6.31 12.65
CA ALA A 52 -1.25 -6.40 11.20
C ALA A 52 -0.79 -5.08 10.60
N GLN A 53 0.08 -5.19 9.59
CA GLN A 53 0.45 -4.07 8.74
C GLN A 53 -0.78 -3.63 7.93
N LEU A 54 -0.98 -2.31 7.89
CA LEU A 54 -2.08 -1.71 7.16
C LEU A 54 -1.62 -1.31 5.76
N PRO A 55 -2.46 -1.50 4.73
CA PRO A 55 -2.28 -0.84 3.45
C PRO A 55 -2.37 0.68 3.59
N ASP A 56 -1.64 1.43 2.77
CA ASP A 56 -1.57 2.90 2.84
C ASP A 56 -2.95 3.56 2.72
N TYR A 57 -3.85 3.00 1.90
CA TYR A 57 -5.21 3.52 1.76
C TYR A 57 -6.05 3.39 3.04
N ARG A 58 -5.63 2.59 4.03
CA ARG A 58 -6.24 2.49 5.36
C ARG A 58 -5.71 3.54 6.35
N ILE A 59 -4.68 4.31 5.98
CA ILE A 59 -4.14 5.42 6.75
C ILE A 59 -4.76 6.71 6.22
N VAL A 60 -5.51 7.40 7.08
CA VAL A 60 -6.28 8.58 6.67
C VAL A 60 -5.80 9.81 7.42
N SER A 61 -5.81 10.95 6.74
CA SER A 61 -5.44 12.23 7.32
C SER A 61 -6.51 12.74 8.27
N THR A 62 -6.07 13.36 9.37
CA THR A 62 -6.94 13.85 10.44
C THR A 62 -6.55 15.24 10.92
N ARG A 63 -7.49 15.89 11.61
CA ARG A 63 -7.25 17.16 12.33
C ARG A 63 -7.49 16.96 13.81
N ILE A 64 -6.54 17.39 14.65
CA ILE A 64 -6.72 17.37 16.09
C ILE A 64 -7.51 18.59 16.55
N LEU A 65 -8.67 18.36 17.16
CA LEU A 65 -9.58 19.40 17.63
C LEU A 65 -9.89 19.21 19.11
N ALA A 66 -10.16 20.31 19.80
CA ALA A 66 -10.58 20.29 21.19
C ALA A 66 -11.68 21.32 21.49
N ASP A 67 -12.48 21.00 22.50
CA ASP A 67 -13.42 21.95 23.10
C ASP A 67 -12.77 22.53 24.35
N LEU A 68 -12.72 23.86 24.44
CA LEU A 68 -12.04 24.60 25.49
C LEU A 68 -13.04 25.48 26.26
N ASN A 69 -12.85 25.60 27.58
CA ASN A 69 -13.72 26.39 28.44
C ASN A 69 -12.92 27.04 29.57
N ASN A 70 -13.19 28.30 29.90
CA ASN A 70 -12.60 28.99 31.07
C ASN A 70 -13.65 29.50 32.07
N GLY A 71 -14.88 28.99 32.00
CA GLY A 71 -16.03 29.40 32.81
C GLY A 71 -16.78 30.62 32.28
N VAL A 72 -16.17 31.42 31.40
CA VAL A 72 -16.79 32.63 30.79
C VAL A 72 -16.91 32.49 29.27
N ARG A 73 -15.90 31.92 28.62
CA ARG A 73 -15.83 31.67 27.19
C ARG A 73 -15.71 30.19 26.92
N HIS A 74 -16.36 29.77 25.85
CA HIS A 74 -16.32 28.41 25.35
C HIS A 74 -15.98 28.41 23.87
N TYR A 75 -14.99 27.60 23.50
CA TYR A 75 -14.61 27.34 22.11
C TYR A 75 -14.92 25.88 21.78
N ASN A 76 -15.60 25.67 20.66
CA ASN A 76 -15.88 24.34 20.13
C ASN A 76 -14.98 24.10 18.92
N ALA A 77 -14.54 22.85 18.75
CA ALA A 77 -13.73 22.42 17.60
C ALA A 77 -12.51 23.33 17.34
N PHE A 78 -11.83 23.74 18.42
CA PHE A 78 -10.63 24.57 18.33
C PHE A 78 -9.45 23.74 17.79
N PRO A 79 -8.79 24.17 16.70
CA PRO A 79 -7.63 23.46 16.17
C PRO A 79 -6.43 23.61 17.10
N LEU A 80 -5.91 22.49 17.59
CA LEU A 80 -4.78 22.50 18.51
C LEU A 80 -3.47 22.75 17.76
N PRO A 81 -2.59 23.64 18.24
CA PRO A 81 -1.24 23.78 17.69
C PRO A 81 -0.45 22.50 17.91
N ILE A 82 0.12 21.94 16.83
CA ILE A 82 0.89 20.69 16.87
C ILE A 82 2.34 20.84 16.38
N GLY A 83 2.75 22.03 15.95
CA GLY A 83 4.09 22.25 15.40
C GLY A 83 5.26 22.10 16.38
N TYR A 84 4.98 21.81 17.65
CA TYR A 84 6.00 21.52 18.67
C TYR A 84 6.14 20.02 18.99
N LEU A 85 5.29 19.17 18.41
CA LEU A 85 5.35 17.73 18.62
C LEU A 85 6.58 17.13 17.92
N GLU A 86 7.09 16.05 18.47
CA GLU A 86 8.09 15.21 17.81
C GLU A 86 7.43 14.41 16.66
N ASP A 87 8.24 13.88 15.74
CA ASP A 87 7.74 13.27 14.49
C ASP A 87 6.67 12.20 14.73
N ASP A 88 6.88 11.28 15.68
CA ASP A 88 5.93 10.21 16.01
C ASP A 88 4.58 10.75 16.55
N ASP A 89 4.62 11.75 17.43
CA ASP A 89 3.42 12.38 17.99
C ASP A 89 2.72 13.28 16.97
N TYR A 90 3.48 13.88 16.05
CA TYR A 90 2.94 14.65 14.94
C TYR A 90 2.22 13.74 13.94
N GLU A 91 2.80 12.60 13.61
CA GLU A 91 2.17 11.59 12.75
C GLU A 91 0.90 11.03 13.41
N ASP A 92 0.95 10.65 14.69
CA ASP A 92 -0.24 10.27 15.46
C ASP A 92 -1.30 11.39 15.42
N ALA A 93 -0.95 12.66 15.63
CA ALA A 93 -1.93 13.74 15.62
C ALA A 93 -2.56 14.00 14.23
N THR A 94 -1.82 13.76 13.15
CA THR A 94 -2.22 14.08 11.77
C THR A 94 -2.76 12.91 10.97
N GLN A 95 -2.64 11.69 11.49
CA GLN A 95 -3.11 10.48 10.85
C GLN A 95 -3.97 9.61 11.78
N SER A 96 -4.79 8.76 11.15
CA SER A 96 -5.56 7.73 11.81
C SER A 96 -5.54 6.45 10.99
N GLU A 97 -5.42 5.34 11.70
CA GLU A 97 -5.50 4.01 11.15
C GLU A 97 -6.96 3.51 11.12
N VAL A 98 -7.49 3.19 9.94
CA VAL A 98 -8.86 2.66 9.78
C VAL A 98 -8.82 1.14 9.70
N ARG A 99 -8.86 0.51 10.88
CA ARG A 99 -8.80 -0.96 11.06
C ARG A 99 -10.16 -1.68 10.91
N LEU A 100 -11.26 -0.93 10.81
CA LEU A 100 -12.62 -1.46 10.70
C LEU A 100 -12.81 -2.37 9.49
N SER A 101 -13.71 -3.34 9.60
CA SER A 101 -14.10 -4.16 8.45
C SER A 101 -14.72 -3.31 7.35
N ILE A 102 -14.63 -3.78 6.10
CA ILE A 102 -15.22 -3.08 4.96
C ILE A 102 -16.73 -2.91 5.11
N SER A 103 -17.43 -3.86 5.75
CA SER A 103 -18.86 -3.78 6.04
C SER A 103 -19.19 -2.69 7.05
N GLN A 104 -18.33 -2.48 8.05
CA GLN A 104 -18.46 -1.36 8.97
C GLN A 104 -18.18 -0.03 8.27
N VAL A 105 -17.17 0.04 7.38
CA VAL A 105 -16.88 1.23 6.58
C VAL A 105 -18.05 1.57 5.64
N GLU A 106 -18.61 0.58 4.93
CA GLU A 106 -19.83 0.75 4.12
C GLU A 106 -20.99 1.28 4.98
N ASN A 107 -21.19 0.69 6.17
CA ASN A 107 -22.26 1.12 7.07
C ASN A 107 -22.08 2.57 7.55
N LEU A 108 -20.85 3.00 7.85
CA LEU A 108 -20.53 4.38 8.21
C LEU A 108 -20.85 5.35 7.09
N VAL A 109 -20.48 4.99 5.84
CA VAL A 109 -20.74 5.84 4.67
C VAL A 109 -22.23 5.92 4.35
N LEU A 110 -22.95 4.80 4.38
CA LEU A 110 -24.38 4.73 4.07
C LEU A 110 -25.25 5.45 5.10
N ASN A 111 -24.89 5.37 6.39
CA ASN A 111 -25.67 5.95 7.48
C ASN A 111 -25.18 7.34 7.90
N ALA A 112 -24.25 7.95 7.16
CA ALA A 112 -23.71 9.27 7.49
C ALA A 112 -24.77 10.38 7.42
N GLY A 113 -25.78 10.25 6.57
CA GLY A 113 -26.77 11.30 6.30
C GLY A 113 -26.08 12.60 5.84
N ASP A 114 -26.38 13.71 6.50
CA ASP A 114 -25.76 15.02 6.22
C ASP A 114 -24.40 15.20 6.95
N ASN A 115 -23.95 14.20 7.71
CA ASN A 115 -22.74 14.33 8.51
C ASN A 115 -21.50 14.05 7.66
N HIS A 116 -20.59 15.01 7.55
CA HIS A 116 -19.41 14.91 6.67
C HIS A 116 -18.12 14.55 7.39
N THR A 117 -18.18 14.34 8.70
CA THR A 117 -17.01 14.02 9.52
C THR A 117 -17.32 12.94 10.55
N LEU A 118 -16.29 12.18 10.90
CA LEU A 118 -16.28 11.21 11.99
C LEU A 118 -15.25 11.67 13.02
N GLN A 119 -15.45 11.27 14.27
CA GLN A 119 -14.64 11.72 15.38
C GLN A 119 -14.05 10.50 16.11
N GLN A 120 -12.74 10.46 16.23
CA GLN A 120 -12.02 9.52 17.08
C GLN A 120 -11.66 10.23 18.40
N PRO A 121 -12.34 9.92 19.50
CA PRO A 121 -12.08 10.58 20.78
C PRO A 121 -10.69 10.23 21.30
N ILE A 122 -10.03 11.22 21.90
CA ILE A 122 -8.76 11.06 22.61
C ILE A 122 -9.04 11.24 24.10
N PRO A 123 -8.64 10.28 24.96
CA PRO A 123 -8.73 10.43 26.40
C PRO A 123 -8.07 11.74 26.87
N LEU A 124 -8.75 12.46 27.77
CA LEU A 124 -8.35 13.81 28.16
C LEU A 124 -6.98 13.83 28.84
N ASP A 125 -6.65 12.82 29.64
CA ASP A 125 -5.35 12.64 30.27
C ASP A 125 -4.22 12.58 29.23
N ILE A 126 -4.38 11.79 28.17
CA ILE A 126 -3.43 11.70 27.05
C ILE A 126 -3.36 13.04 26.32
N ALA A 127 -4.54 13.62 26.02
CA ALA A 127 -4.61 14.88 25.30
C ALA A 127 -3.94 16.03 26.08
N TYR A 128 -4.09 16.06 27.41
CA TYR A 128 -3.41 17.05 28.25
C TYR A 128 -1.90 16.89 28.19
N LEU A 129 -1.40 15.65 28.27
CA LEU A 129 0.04 15.40 28.19
C LEU A 129 0.64 15.83 26.85
N LYS A 130 -0.04 15.50 25.74
CA LYS A 130 0.49 15.75 24.39
C LYS A 130 0.21 17.17 23.87
N TYR A 131 -0.99 17.69 24.07
CA TYR A 131 -1.50 18.83 23.29
C TYR A 131 -1.71 20.14 24.07
N CYS A 132 -1.52 20.16 25.40
CA CYS A 132 -1.86 21.34 26.21
C CYS A 132 -0.82 22.49 26.19
N LYS A 133 0.38 22.25 25.65
CA LYS A 133 1.53 23.17 25.82
C LYS A 133 1.27 24.58 25.32
N SER A 134 0.45 24.73 24.28
CA SER A 134 0.13 26.00 23.62
C SER A 134 -1.26 26.54 23.97
N ILE A 135 -1.96 25.94 24.94
CA ILE A 135 -3.26 26.42 25.41
C ILE A 135 -3.05 27.52 26.45
N GLU A 136 -3.79 28.62 26.32
CA GLU A 136 -3.71 29.75 27.26
C GLU A 136 -4.09 29.32 28.68
N ARG A 137 -3.33 29.81 29.67
CA ARG A 137 -3.59 29.52 31.09
C ARG A 137 -5.01 29.95 31.48
N GLY A 138 -5.74 29.03 32.10
CA GLY A 138 -7.12 29.25 32.55
C GLY A 138 -8.18 28.64 31.64
N TYR A 139 -7.82 28.17 30.44
CA TYR A 139 -8.69 27.29 29.66
C TYR A 139 -8.48 25.84 30.07
N GLU A 140 -9.60 25.16 30.30
CA GLU A 140 -9.69 23.72 30.50
C GLU A 140 -10.16 23.07 29.20
N MET A 141 -9.53 21.97 28.83
CA MET A 141 -9.94 21.13 27.71
C MET A 141 -10.98 20.12 28.19
N THR A 142 -12.20 20.25 27.68
CA THR A 142 -13.34 19.38 28.06
C THR A 142 -13.52 18.23 27.09
N ARG A 143 -12.98 18.35 25.87
CA ARG A 143 -13.03 17.31 24.84
C ARG A 143 -11.82 17.42 23.92
N CYS A 144 -11.29 16.28 23.49
CA CYS A 144 -10.26 16.21 22.44
C CYS A 144 -10.54 15.02 21.52
N TYR A 145 -10.37 15.20 20.21
CA TYR A 145 -10.61 14.15 19.22
C TYR A 145 -9.84 14.43 17.93
N LYS A 146 -9.55 13.36 17.19
CA LYS A 146 -9.19 13.45 15.78
C LYS A 146 -10.48 13.55 14.97
N GLU A 147 -10.59 14.57 14.16
CA GLU A 147 -11.65 14.69 13.16
C GLU A 147 -11.17 14.09 11.84
N ILE A 148 -11.99 13.18 11.30
CA ILE A 148 -11.73 12.44 10.07
C ILE A 148 -12.83 12.78 9.08
N ALA A 149 -12.47 13.21 7.88
CA ALA A 149 -13.47 13.52 6.87
C ALA A 149 -14.09 12.25 6.27
N LEU A 150 -15.41 12.25 6.03
CA LEU A 150 -16.14 11.08 5.54
C LEU A 150 -15.61 10.59 4.18
N HIS A 151 -15.11 11.51 3.32
CA HIS A 151 -14.57 11.15 2.02
C HIS A 151 -13.37 10.19 2.09
N ASN A 152 -12.64 10.15 3.21
CA ASN A 152 -11.56 9.20 3.41
C ASN A 152 -12.09 7.75 3.45
N PHE A 153 -13.25 7.53 4.07
CA PHE A 153 -13.92 6.22 4.11
C PHE A 153 -14.47 5.83 2.73
N VAL A 154 -15.00 6.80 1.98
CA VAL A 154 -15.41 6.59 0.57
C VAL A 154 -14.20 6.20 -0.29
N SER A 155 -13.05 6.81 -0.05
CA SER A 155 -11.79 6.49 -0.75
C SER A 155 -11.33 5.07 -0.43
N ILE A 156 -11.40 4.63 0.84
CA ILE A 156 -11.12 3.23 1.22
C ILE A 156 -12.00 2.25 0.43
N LEU A 157 -13.32 2.47 0.38
CA LEU A 157 -14.23 1.62 -0.38
C LEU A 157 -13.86 1.58 -1.86
N THR A 158 -13.51 2.74 -2.42
CA THR A 158 -13.13 2.87 -3.83
C THR A 158 -11.82 2.13 -4.15
N GLN A 159 -10.83 2.23 -3.26
CA GLN A 159 -9.53 1.55 -3.40
C GLN A 159 -9.68 0.02 -3.34
N VAL A 160 -10.41 -0.49 -2.35
CA VAL A 160 -10.69 -1.93 -2.23
C VAL A 160 -11.45 -2.44 -3.46
N ARG A 161 -12.43 -1.67 -3.93
CA ARG A 161 -13.20 -2.00 -5.13
C ARG A 161 -12.34 -2.02 -6.40
N SER A 162 -11.50 -1.00 -6.61
CA SER A 162 -10.62 -0.91 -7.78
C SER A 162 -9.69 -2.10 -7.83
N ARG A 163 -8.99 -2.39 -6.73
CA ARG A 163 -8.04 -3.50 -6.64
C ARG A 163 -8.69 -4.87 -6.91
N LEU A 164 -9.91 -5.07 -6.39
CA LEU A 164 -10.69 -6.28 -6.70
C LEU A 164 -11.10 -6.36 -8.16
N LEU A 165 -11.50 -5.23 -8.75
CA LEU A 165 -11.90 -5.17 -10.14
C LEU A 165 -10.70 -5.48 -11.04
N ASP A 166 -9.56 -4.84 -10.81
CA ASP A 166 -8.31 -5.07 -11.52
C ASP A 166 -7.91 -6.55 -11.46
N PHE A 167 -7.93 -7.13 -10.25
CA PHE A 167 -7.67 -8.57 -10.08
C PHE A 167 -8.66 -9.45 -10.86
N THR A 168 -9.95 -9.12 -10.81
CA THR A 168 -10.99 -9.94 -11.45
C THR A 168 -10.92 -9.84 -12.97
N LEU A 169 -10.58 -8.67 -13.52
CA LEU A 169 -10.39 -8.43 -14.94
C LEU A 169 -9.14 -9.15 -15.45
N GLU A 170 -7.99 -8.99 -14.80
CA GLU A 170 -6.77 -9.71 -15.16
C GLU A 170 -6.99 -11.23 -15.15
N LEU A 171 -7.72 -11.73 -14.14
CA LEU A 171 -8.04 -13.14 -14.05
C LEU A 171 -8.98 -13.60 -15.17
N SER A 172 -9.91 -12.75 -15.61
CA SER A 172 -10.80 -13.04 -16.74
C SER A 172 -10.02 -13.12 -18.05
N ASP A 173 -9.16 -12.13 -18.32
CA ASP A 173 -8.36 -12.06 -19.55
C ASP A 173 -7.49 -13.31 -19.71
N HIS A 174 -6.79 -13.72 -18.64
CA HIS A 174 -5.96 -14.93 -18.66
C HIS A 174 -6.78 -16.23 -18.84
N VAL A 175 -8.04 -16.25 -18.40
CA VAL A 175 -8.92 -17.41 -18.62
C VAL A 175 -9.37 -17.49 -20.08
N ASP A 176 -9.65 -16.34 -20.70
CA ASP A 176 -10.08 -16.24 -22.10
C ASP A 176 -8.95 -16.58 -23.07
N GLU A 177 -7.70 -16.29 -22.72
CA GLU A 177 -6.50 -16.67 -23.47
C GLU A 177 -6.24 -18.19 -23.53
N ILE A 178 -6.81 -18.99 -22.63
CA ILE A 178 -6.60 -20.44 -22.61
C ILE A 178 -7.64 -21.13 -23.51
N PRO A 179 -7.29 -21.59 -24.73
CA PRO A 179 -8.22 -22.28 -25.61
C PRO A 179 -8.58 -23.68 -25.06
N GLY A 180 -9.84 -24.08 -25.27
CA GLY A 180 -10.34 -25.44 -25.00
C GLY A 180 -11.59 -25.52 -24.11
N GLU A 181 -12.30 -26.66 -24.18
CA GLU A 181 -13.51 -27.00 -23.42
C GLU A 181 -13.27 -27.31 -21.93
N LYS A 182 -12.11 -26.96 -21.39
CA LYS A 182 -11.85 -27.15 -19.95
C LYS A 182 -12.74 -26.25 -19.13
N SER A 183 -13.20 -26.75 -17.98
CA SER A 183 -14.01 -25.92 -17.08
C SER A 183 -13.20 -24.73 -16.58
N MET A 184 -13.84 -23.57 -16.33
CA MET A 184 -13.14 -22.36 -15.86
C MET A 184 -12.29 -22.63 -14.61
N MET A 185 -12.79 -23.47 -13.70
CA MET A 185 -12.08 -23.88 -12.48
C MET A 185 -10.76 -24.59 -12.77
N GLU A 186 -10.68 -25.38 -13.86
CA GLU A 186 -9.45 -26.03 -14.29
C GLU A 186 -8.50 -25.03 -14.94
N LYS A 187 -9.00 -24.06 -15.70
CA LYS A 187 -8.20 -22.97 -16.28
C LYS A 187 -7.56 -22.12 -15.17
N LEU A 188 -8.36 -21.69 -14.19
CA LEU A 188 -7.93 -20.90 -13.04
C LEU A 188 -6.84 -21.57 -12.19
N LYS A 189 -6.86 -22.89 -12.07
CA LYS A 189 -5.81 -23.63 -11.34
C LYS A 189 -4.45 -23.63 -12.05
N ASN A 190 -4.45 -23.49 -13.37
CA ASN A 190 -3.24 -23.49 -14.18
C ASN A 190 -2.66 -22.08 -14.38
N ILE A 191 -3.42 -21.04 -14.04
CA ILE A 191 -2.97 -19.64 -14.05
C ILE A 191 -2.21 -19.35 -12.75
N ASP A 192 -1.18 -18.50 -12.84
CA ASP A 192 -0.51 -17.98 -11.66
C ASP A 192 -1.35 -16.89 -10.96
N THR A 193 -2.47 -17.32 -10.38
CA THR A 193 -3.39 -16.43 -9.65
C THR A 193 -2.70 -15.67 -8.52
N ALA A 194 -1.63 -16.22 -7.96
CA ALA A 194 -0.94 -15.60 -6.83
C ALA A 194 -0.18 -14.35 -7.27
N SER A 195 0.53 -14.43 -8.39
CA SER A 195 1.22 -13.28 -8.98
C SER A 195 0.24 -12.21 -9.44
N LEU A 196 -0.85 -12.60 -10.13
CA LEU A 196 -1.90 -11.65 -10.54
C LEU A 196 -2.51 -10.93 -9.34
N PHE A 197 -2.91 -11.68 -8.30
CA PHE A 197 -3.45 -11.09 -7.08
C PHE A 197 -2.46 -10.14 -6.41
N HIS A 198 -1.18 -10.53 -6.32
CA HIS A 198 -0.19 -9.66 -5.71
C HIS A 198 -0.02 -8.35 -6.48
N ASN A 199 0.01 -8.42 -7.82
CA ASN A 199 0.14 -7.25 -8.68
C ASN A 199 -1.08 -6.33 -8.59
N SER A 200 -2.30 -6.85 -8.67
CA SER A 200 -3.50 -6.00 -8.63
C SER A 200 -3.78 -5.46 -7.21
N ILE A 201 -3.50 -6.23 -6.16
CA ILE A 201 -3.81 -5.83 -4.77
C ILE A 201 -2.69 -5.00 -4.12
N PHE A 202 -1.42 -5.27 -4.42
CA PHE A 202 -0.27 -4.63 -3.78
C PHE A 202 0.67 -3.92 -4.76
N GLY A 203 0.47 -4.05 -6.08
CA GLY A 203 1.20 -3.25 -7.05
C GLY A 203 0.90 -1.76 -6.86
N ASP A 204 1.98 -0.96 -6.92
CA ASP A 204 1.91 0.50 -6.84
C ASP A 204 1.11 1.05 -8.00
N ASN A 205 -0.16 1.40 -7.77
CA ASN A 205 -1.00 2.33 -8.56
C ASN A 205 -0.66 2.41 -10.06
N THR A 206 -0.43 1.28 -10.73
CA THR A 206 -0.31 1.28 -12.18
C THR A 206 -1.70 1.50 -12.69
N VAL A 207 -1.97 2.74 -13.08
CA VAL A 207 -3.05 3.06 -14.01
C VAL A 207 -2.86 2.11 -15.19
N ILE A 208 -3.64 1.02 -15.20
CA ILE A 208 -3.70 0.10 -16.33
C ILE A 208 -4.44 0.87 -17.41
N ASN A 209 -3.66 1.57 -18.22
CA ASN A 209 -4.16 2.32 -19.34
C ASN A 209 -4.62 1.30 -20.37
N PHE A 210 -5.93 1.07 -20.46
CA PHE A 210 -6.53 0.23 -21.51
C PHE A 210 -6.30 0.89 -22.87
N GLY A 211 -5.19 0.53 -23.51
CA GLY A 211 -4.80 0.96 -24.85
C GLY A 211 -3.85 -0.06 -25.44
N ASN A 212 -4.22 -0.60 -26.60
CA ASN A 212 -3.55 -1.66 -27.35
C ASN A 212 -2.01 -1.63 -27.29
N GLU A 213 -1.45 -2.83 -27.13
CA GLU A 213 -0.07 -3.21 -27.41
C GLU A 213 1.00 -2.50 -26.54
N ASN A 214 1.29 -3.04 -25.37
CA ASN A 214 2.64 -3.01 -24.80
C ASN A 214 2.83 -4.18 -23.82
N ASN A 215 3.84 -5.01 -24.08
CA ASN A 215 4.28 -6.08 -23.19
C ASN A 215 4.74 -5.47 -21.86
N ILE A 216 4.00 -5.74 -20.78
CA ILE A 216 4.41 -5.38 -19.42
C ILE A 216 5.33 -6.50 -18.92
N SER A 217 6.62 -6.17 -18.74
CA SER A 217 7.59 -7.07 -18.13
C SER A 217 7.35 -7.17 -16.63
N VAL A 218 7.13 -8.39 -16.16
CA VAL A 218 7.00 -8.78 -14.75
C VAL A 218 8.14 -8.20 -13.90
N THR A 219 7.82 -7.32 -12.95
CA THR A 219 8.75 -6.81 -11.94
C THR A 219 8.74 -7.71 -10.71
N ASN A 220 9.79 -8.49 -10.52
CA ASN A 220 10.02 -9.22 -9.27
C ASN A 220 10.30 -8.22 -8.13
N ASN A 221 9.58 -8.36 -7.01
CA ASN A 221 9.65 -7.42 -5.89
C ASN A 221 10.94 -7.58 -5.08
N ILE A 222 11.76 -6.53 -5.06
CA ILE A 222 12.86 -6.38 -4.11
C ILE A 222 12.27 -5.86 -2.80
N SER A 223 12.51 -6.58 -1.70
CA SER A 223 12.08 -6.16 -0.36
C SER A 223 13.17 -5.30 0.32
N LYS A 224 12.76 -4.29 1.08
CA LYS A 224 13.68 -3.41 1.82
C LYS A 224 14.61 -4.22 2.73
N ASN A 225 15.92 -3.95 2.67
CA ASN A 225 16.97 -4.69 3.39
C ASN A 225 17.08 -6.20 3.10
N ASP A 226 16.35 -6.74 2.12
CA ASP A 226 16.45 -8.15 1.74
C ASP A 226 17.44 -8.34 0.59
N LEU A 227 18.66 -8.74 0.96
CA LEU A 227 19.78 -8.91 0.03
C LEU A 227 19.59 -10.13 -0.89
N GLU A 228 18.84 -11.16 -0.47
CA GLU A 228 18.53 -12.32 -1.32
C GLU A 228 17.56 -11.94 -2.44
N SER A 229 16.54 -11.12 -2.13
CA SER A 229 15.61 -10.61 -3.13
C SER A 229 16.30 -9.73 -4.19
N LEU A 230 17.25 -8.89 -3.76
CA LEU A 230 18.06 -8.04 -4.63
C LEU A 230 18.95 -8.85 -5.59
N LYS A 231 19.65 -9.87 -5.05
CA LYS A 231 20.53 -10.74 -5.85
C LYS A 231 19.74 -11.51 -6.90
N LYS A 232 18.59 -12.05 -6.52
CA LYS A 232 17.71 -12.79 -7.44
C LYS A 232 17.22 -11.89 -8.57
N TYR A 233 16.73 -10.70 -8.24
CA TYR A 233 16.25 -9.74 -9.24
C TYR A 233 17.34 -9.34 -10.24
N LEU A 234 18.53 -8.96 -9.78
CA LEU A 234 19.61 -8.55 -10.69
C LEU A 234 20.08 -9.69 -11.59
N THR A 235 20.13 -10.92 -11.06
CA THR A 235 20.50 -12.11 -11.85
C THR A 235 19.47 -12.39 -12.96
N GLU A 236 18.18 -12.25 -12.67
CA GLU A 236 17.11 -12.41 -13.65
C GLU A 236 17.11 -11.30 -14.71
N GLN A 237 17.55 -10.10 -14.36
CA GLN A 237 17.75 -8.97 -15.28
C GLN A 237 19.07 -9.08 -16.09
N GLY A 238 19.79 -10.19 -15.97
CA GLY A 238 20.97 -10.50 -16.78
C GLY A 238 22.29 -9.97 -16.26
N PHE A 239 22.37 -9.51 -15.00
CA PHE A 239 23.64 -9.20 -14.37
C PHE A 239 24.43 -10.48 -14.11
N SER A 240 25.75 -10.43 -14.30
CA SER A 240 26.61 -11.59 -14.04
C SER A 240 26.67 -11.92 -12.55
N GLN A 241 26.92 -13.18 -12.20
CA GLN A 241 27.08 -13.58 -10.79
C GLN A 241 28.24 -12.83 -10.11
N ASP A 242 29.29 -12.49 -10.87
CA ASP A 242 30.42 -11.71 -10.35
C ASP A 242 29.98 -10.28 -9.99
N ASP A 243 29.20 -9.61 -10.84
CA ASP A 243 28.68 -8.27 -10.55
C ASP A 243 27.73 -8.28 -9.34
N VAL A 244 26.88 -9.30 -9.23
CA VAL A 244 25.96 -9.46 -8.09
C VAL A 244 26.73 -9.70 -6.79
N ARG A 245 27.82 -10.48 -6.85
CA ARG A 245 28.70 -10.71 -5.68
C ARG A 245 29.45 -9.45 -5.27
N ASP A 246 29.93 -8.67 -6.24
CA ASP A 246 30.58 -7.40 -5.97
C ASP A 246 29.62 -6.40 -5.30
N LEU A 247 28.32 -6.44 -5.67
CA LEU A 247 27.30 -5.63 -5.00
C LEU A 247 27.10 -6.04 -3.54
N GLU A 248 27.01 -7.34 -3.27
CA GLU A 248 26.87 -7.87 -1.90
C GLU A 248 28.03 -7.42 -1.00
N ILE A 249 29.26 -7.46 -1.52
CA ILE A 249 30.45 -6.96 -0.82
C ILE A 249 30.34 -5.44 -0.59
N ALA A 250 29.90 -4.69 -1.60
CA ALA A 250 29.75 -3.24 -1.51
C ALA A 250 28.71 -2.82 -0.44
N ILE A 251 27.55 -3.47 -0.41
CA ILE A 251 26.49 -3.23 0.60
C ILE A 251 26.99 -3.60 2.00
N THR A 252 27.71 -4.71 2.13
CA THR A 252 28.28 -5.13 3.43
C THR A 252 29.34 -4.14 3.92
N SER A 253 30.11 -3.53 3.01
CA SER A 253 31.14 -2.54 3.34
C SER A 253 30.57 -1.17 3.71
N ASP A 254 29.51 -0.71 3.05
CA ASP A 254 28.90 0.59 3.33
C ASP A 254 27.89 0.53 4.49
N GLY A 255 27.44 -0.68 4.84
CA GLY A 255 26.37 -0.93 5.81
C GLY A 255 24.99 -0.95 5.15
N PRO A 256 24.00 -1.67 5.73
CA PRO A 256 22.67 -1.85 5.12
C PRO A 256 21.79 -0.60 5.16
N ILE A 257 22.28 0.53 5.67
CA ILE A 257 21.51 1.75 5.89
C ILE A 257 22.11 2.85 5.02
N ALA A 258 21.33 3.34 4.04
CA ALA A 258 21.73 4.50 3.26
C ALA A 258 21.92 5.73 4.18
N PRO A 259 23.01 6.51 4.01
CA PRO A 259 23.18 7.76 4.75
C PRO A 259 21.99 8.71 4.51
N ARG A 260 21.60 9.47 5.54
CA ARG A 260 20.43 10.40 5.58
C ARG A 260 20.37 11.45 4.45
N ASN A 261 21.39 11.54 3.60
CA ASN A 261 21.48 12.47 2.47
C ASN A 261 20.97 11.90 1.14
N GLY A 262 20.43 10.67 1.11
CA GLY A 262 19.88 10.05 -0.10
C GLY A 262 20.92 9.61 -1.12
N ASN A 263 22.21 9.65 -0.75
CA ASN A 263 23.29 9.15 -1.59
C ASN A 263 23.64 7.71 -1.21
N TYR A 264 24.07 6.92 -2.18
CA TYR A 264 24.65 5.61 -1.90
C TYR A 264 26.00 5.75 -1.18
N GLY A 265 26.39 4.73 -0.43
CA GLY A 265 27.74 4.66 0.13
C GLY A 265 28.81 4.62 -0.97
N GLN A 266 30.07 4.79 -0.56
CA GLN A 266 31.18 4.90 -1.51
C GLN A 266 31.38 3.61 -2.29
N SER A 267 31.25 2.44 -1.65
CA SER A 267 31.44 1.14 -2.28
C SER A 267 30.31 0.82 -3.26
N VAL A 268 29.06 1.14 -2.91
CA VAL A 268 27.89 0.94 -3.77
C VAL A 268 27.90 1.90 -4.95
N SER A 269 28.33 3.15 -4.75
CA SER A 269 28.52 4.12 -5.84
C SER A 269 29.59 3.67 -6.82
N ASN A 270 30.71 3.12 -6.30
CA ASN A 270 31.78 2.56 -7.13
C ASN A 270 31.31 1.33 -7.91
N TRP A 271 30.51 0.46 -7.28
CA TRP A 271 29.89 -0.68 -7.96
C TRP A 271 28.99 -0.22 -9.11
N LEU A 272 28.12 0.76 -8.87
CA LEU A 272 27.23 1.32 -9.89
C LEU A 272 28.02 1.89 -11.07
N ALA A 273 29.09 2.65 -10.79
CA ALA A 273 29.98 3.18 -11.82
C ALA A 273 30.65 2.07 -12.65
N ASN A 274 31.06 0.96 -12.01
CA ASN A 274 31.69 -0.17 -12.69
C ASN A 274 30.72 -0.92 -13.62
N VAL A 275 29.49 -1.21 -13.18
CA VAL A 275 28.50 -1.91 -14.03
C VAL A 275 28.03 -1.02 -15.19
N VAL A 276 27.83 0.28 -14.96
CA VAL A 276 27.54 1.24 -16.03
C VAL A 276 28.72 1.32 -17.01
N GLY A 277 29.96 1.31 -16.50
CA GLY A 277 31.17 1.25 -17.31
C GLY A 277 31.24 -0.02 -18.16
N LYS A 278 30.97 -1.20 -17.59
CA LYS A 278 30.94 -2.48 -18.32
C LYS A 278 29.86 -2.48 -19.41
N ALA A 279 28.69 -1.93 -19.12
CA ALA A 279 27.61 -1.79 -20.10
C ALA A 279 27.98 -0.82 -21.25
N ALA A 280 28.64 0.30 -20.94
CA ALA A 280 29.12 1.26 -21.93
C ALA A 280 30.13 0.64 -22.91
N HIS A 281 30.97 -0.28 -22.43
CA HIS A 281 31.95 -1.01 -23.25
C HIS A 281 31.38 -2.27 -23.91
N GLY A 282 30.06 -2.52 -23.79
CA GLY A 282 29.37 -3.66 -24.38
C GLY A 282 29.68 -5.02 -23.74
N ALA A 283 30.36 -5.04 -22.59
CA ALA A 283 30.82 -6.27 -21.94
C ALA A 283 29.69 -7.10 -21.30
N MET A 284 28.52 -6.49 -21.08
CA MET A 284 27.37 -7.14 -20.42
C MET A 284 26.33 -7.69 -21.40
N GLY A 285 26.38 -7.32 -22.68
CA GLY A 285 25.33 -7.67 -23.66
C GLY A 285 23.97 -6.98 -23.43
N ILE A 286 23.87 -6.11 -22.41
CA ILE A 286 22.69 -5.30 -22.06
C ILE A 286 23.01 -3.83 -22.37
N GLY A 287 22.02 -3.09 -22.90
CA GLY A 287 22.18 -1.67 -23.20
C GLY A 287 22.42 -0.82 -21.96
N ILE A 288 23.33 0.17 -22.05
CA ILE A 288 23.73 1.04 -20.94
C ILE A 288 22.54 1.73 -20.22
N ALA A 289 21.52 2.14 -20.98
CA ALA A 289 20.32 2.76 -20.43
C ALA A 289 19.54 1.80 -19.52
N VAL A 290 19.37 0.55 -19.99
CA VAL A 290 18.66 -0.52 -19.26
C VAL A 290 19.44 -0.92 -17.99
N VAL A 291 20.76 -1.09 -18.08
CA VAL A 291 21.60 -1.41 -16.91
C VAL A 291 21.52 -0.32 -15.84
N THR A 292 21.58 0.95 -16.25
CA THR A 292 21.53 2.09 -15.33
C THR A 292 20.17 2.19 -14.64
N GLU A 293 19.09 2.01 -15.39
CA GLU A 293 17.72 2.04 -14.87
C GLU A 293 17.46 0.89 -13.89
N VAL A 294 17.75 -0.35 -14.30
CA VAL A 294 17.55 -1.55 -13.49
C VAL A 294 18.37 -1.49 -12.19
N ALA A 295 19.66 -1.13 -12.26
CA ALA A 295 20.51 -1.04 -11.09
C ALA A 295 20.04 0.06 -10.12
N THR A 296 19.63 1.21 -10.64
CA THR A 296 19.18 2.34 -9.80
C THR A 296 17.85 2.02 -9.11
N LEU A 297 16.89 1.45 -9.83
CA LEU A 297 15.61 1.03 -9.26
C LEU A 297 15.81 -0.04 -8.19
N ALA A 298 16.67 -1.03 -8.46
CA ALA A 298 16.95 -2.10 -7.52
C ALA A 298 17.57 -1.58 -6.21
N LEU A 299 18.52 -0.65 -6.30
CA LEU A 299 19.14 -0.03 -5.13
C LEU A 299 18.16 0.86 -4.36
N LYS A 300 17.32 1.65 -5.04
CA LYS A 300 16.30 2.48 -4.38
C LYS A 300 15.31 1.64 -3.58
N LYS A 301 14.81 0.54 -4.16
CA LYS A 301 13.95 -0.43 -3.47
C LYS A 301 14.63 -1.06 -2.26
N TYR A 302 15.87 -1.50 -2.43
CA TYR A 302 16.63 -2.13 -1.35
C TYR A 302 16.83 -1.19 -0.15
N TYR A 303 17.19 0.08 -0.40
CA TYR A 303 17.42 1.07 0.65
C TYR A 303 16.14 1.78 1.14
N GLY A 304 15.01 1.58 0.47
CA GLY A 304 13.76 2.30 0.75
C GLY A 304 13.88 3.81 0.51
N LEU A 305 14.53 4.18 -0.60
CA LEU A 305 14.72 5.57 -1.09
C LEU A 305 13.75 5.90 -2.24
N GLU A 306 12.59 5.22 -2.30
CA GLU A 306 11.52 5.51 -3.26
C GLU A 306 10.68 6.71 -2.83
#